data_AF-A0A0X3PWG9-F1
#
_entry.id   AF-A0A0X3PWG9-F1
#
_cell.length_a   1.000
_cell.length_b   1.000
_cell.length_c   1.000
_cell.angle_alpha   90.00
_cell.angle_beta   90.00
_cell.angle_gamma   90.00
#
_symmetry.space_group_name_H-M   'P 1'
#
loop_
_entity.id
_entity.type
_entity.pdbx_description
1 polymer ?
#
loop_
_entity_poly.entity_id
_entity_poly.type
_entity_poly.pdbx_seq_one_letter_code
_entity_poly.pdbx_strand_id
1 'polypeptide(L)'
;MAELFFNDRRIDGRKTTELRKIDCFFLPGMADGSVLLQQGNTKVTASVFGPHPCKVRSDESPEQVYVTCRYNRPPFTSTSGNRQKQTSSDRVAAEYSITIEVGTSILAILLNASSQQFD
;
A
#
# COMPACT_ATOMS: atom_id res chain seq x y z
N MET A 1 -14.64 26.03 18.08
CA MET A 1 -15.01 24.73 17.47
C MET A 1 -15.15 24.95 15.98
N ALA A 2 -14.38 24.27 15.13
CA ALA A 2 -14.66 24.28 13.70
C ALA A 2 -15.84 23.34 13.46
N GLU A 3 -16.92 23.84 12.87
CA GLU A 3 -18.01 22.97 12.42
C GLU A 3 -17.44 22.03 11.35
N LEU A 4 -17.47 20.72 11.63
CA LEU A 4 -16.99 19.70 10.70
C LEU A 4 -17.91 19.54 9.48
N PHE A 5 -19.15 20.04 9.60
CA PHE A 5 -20.17 19.99 8.58
C PHE A 5 -20.87 21.34 8.48
N PHE A 6 -21.05 21.82 7.25
CA PHE A 6 -21.87 22.99 6.95
C PHE A 6 -22.90 22.59 5.89
N ASN A 7 -24.19 22.76 6.19
CA ASN A 7 -25.30 22.40 5.30
C ASN A 7 -25.21 20.96 4.75
N ASP A 8 -25.02 19.96 5.63
CA ASP A 8 -24.85 18.54 5.30
C ASP A 8 -23.68 18.21 4.36
N ARG A 9 -22.70 19.11 4.26
CA ARG A 9 -21.49 18.92 3.46
C ARG A 9 -20.26 19.04 4.35
N ARG A 10 -19.23 18.27 4.01
CA ARG A 10 -17.91 18.37 4.64
C ARG A 10 -17.22 19.67 4.26
N ILE A 11 -16.12 19.97 4.94
CA ILE A 11 -15.25 21.14 4.68
C ILE A 11 -14.78 21.30 3.22
N ASP A 12 -14.71 20.21 2.46
CA ASP A 12 -14.29 20.18 1.06
C ASP A 12 -15.48 20.13 0.08
N GLY A 13 -16.70 20.31 0.59
CA GLY A 13 -17.92 20.34 -0.19
C GLY A 13 -18.46 18.97 -0.59
N ARG A 14 -17.91 17.85 -0.13
CA ARG A 14 -18.44 16.52 -0.47
C ARG A 14 -19.53 16.07 0.51
N LYS A 15 -20.46 15.24 0.06
CA LYS A 15 -21.40 14.51 0.95
C LYS A 15 -20.67 13.42 1.73
N THR A 16 -21.27 12.92 2.81
CA THR A 16 -20.68 11.85 3.65
C THR A 16 -20.47 10.54 2.89
N THR A 17 -21.30 10.24 1.89
CA THR A 17 -21.23 9.02 1.07
C THR A 17 -20.29 9.13 -0.13
N GLU A 18 -19.74 10.31 -0.41
CA GLU A 18 -18.89 10.54 -1.59
C GLU A 18 -17.41 10.29 -1.27
N LEU A 19 -16.74 9.51 -2.11
CA LEU A 19 -15.29 9.31 -2.01
C LEU A 19 -14.52 10.54 -2.50
N ARG A 20 -13.22 10.63 -2.17
CA ARG A 20 -12.33 11.58 -2.85
C ARG A 20 -12.10 11.08 -4.26
N LYS A 21 -11.71 11.97 -5.19
CA LYS A 21 -11.26 11.56 -6.53
C LYS A 21 -10.16 10.51 -6.40
N ILE A 22 -10.32 9.37 -7.08
CA ILE A 22 -9.34 8.30 -7.15
C ILE A 22 -8.83 8.24 -8.59
N ASP A 23 -7.53 8.41 -8.76
CA ASP A 23 -6.85 8.24 -10.03
C ASP A 23 -5.77 7.16 -9.85
N CYS A 24 -5.60 6.31 -10.86
CA CYS A 24 -4.63 5.21 -10.85
C CYS A 24 -3.85 5.24 -12.17
N PHE A 25 -2.52 5.28 -12.07
CA PHE A 25 -1.63 5.32 -13.23
C PHE A 25 -0.61 4.20 -13.13
N PHE A 26 -0.56 3.33 -14.13
CA PHE A 26 0.52 2.39 -14.28
C PHE A 26 1.80 3.12 -14.67
N LEU A 27 2.87 2.88 -13.91
CA LEU A 27 4.16 3.51 -14.14
C LEU A 27 5.09 2.53 -14.85
N PRO A 28 5.82 2.97 -15.89
CA PRO A 28 6.93 2.19 -16.43
C PRO A 28 8.12 2.25 -15.47
N GLY A 29 8.90 1.17 -15.39
CA GLY A 29 10.08 1.14 -14.55
C GLY A 29 10.78 -0.22 -14.55
N MET A 30 11.77 -0.36 -13.67
CA MET A 30 12.52 -1.60 -13.46
C MET A 30 11.76 -2.68 -12.68
N ALA A 31 10.59 -2.34 -12.14
CA ALA A 31 9.73 -3.26 -11.41
C ALA A 31 8.82 -4.01 -12.38
N ASP A 32 8.50 -5.27 -12.07
CA ASP A 32 7.58 -6.08 -12.88
C ASP A 32 6.18 -5.46 -12.93
N GLY A 33 5.79 -4.79 -11.85
CA GLY A 33 4.62 -3.92 -11.82
C GLY A 33 4.88 -2.69 -10.98
N SER A 34 4.50 -1.51 -11.47
CA SER A 34 4.48 -0.32 -10.65
C SER A 34 3.29 0.59 -10.95
N VAL A 35 2.83 1.27 -9.90
CA VAL A 35 1.61 2.08 -9.96
C VAL A 35 1.73 3.32 -9.08
N LEU A 36 1.15 4.42 -9.56
CA LEU A 36 0.86 5.61 -8.77
C LEU A 36 -0.65 5.65 -8.52
N LEU A 37 -1.03 5.53 -7.26
CA LEU A 37 -2.39 5.73 -6.80
C LEU A 37 -2.51 7.12 -6.18
N GLN A 38 -3.49 7.89 -6.63
CA GLN A 38 -3.85 9.18 -6.07
C GLN A 38 -5.28 9.15 -5.55
N GLN A 39 -5.48 9.45 -4.28
CA GLN A 39 -6.79 9.62 -3.67
C GLN A 39 -6.89 11.02 -3.04
N GLY A 40 -7.51 11.96 -3.75
CA GLY A 40 -7.47 13.38 -3.42
C GLY A 40 -6.02 13.89 -3.38
N ASN A 41 -5.57 14.33 -2.19
CA ASN A 41 -4.20 14.79 -1.95
C ASN A 41 -3.24 13.68 -1.54
N THR A 42 -3.75 12.49 -1.22
CA THR A 42 -2.92 11.34 -0.87
C THR A 42 -2.35 10.75 -2.14
N LYS A 43 -1.02 10.65 -2.26
CA LYS A 43 -0.32 10.02 -3.38
C LYS A 43 0.56 8.91 -2.85
N VAL A 44 0.43 7.72 -3.44
CA VAL A 44 1.17 6.52 -3.04
C VAL A 44 1.72 5.86 -4.29
N THR A 45 2.99 5.49 -4.26
CA THR A 45 3.64 4.69 -5.29
C THR A 45 3.90 3.30 -4.75
N ALA A 46 3.51 2.26 -5.50
CA ALA A 46 3.80 0.87 -5.17
C ALA A 46 4.54 0.22 -6.33
N SER A 47 5.50 -0.64 -6.00
CA SER A 47 6.30 -1.41 -6.95
C SER A 47 6.41 -2.85 -6.45
N VAL A 48 6.22 -3.79 -7.37
CA VAL A 48 6.33 -5.23 -7.12
C VAL A 48 7.48 -5.78 -7.96
N PHE A 49 8.28 -6.63 -7.34
CA PHE A 49 9.39 -7.35 -7.98
C PHE A 49 9.19 -8.83 -7.69
N GLY A 50 8.91 -9.63 -8.71
CA GLY A 50 8.64 -11.05 -8.60
C GLY A 50 7.63 -11.54 -9.64
N PRO A 51 7.50 -12.87 -9.78
CA PRO A 51 8.06 -13.90 -8.93
C PRO A 51 9.57 -14.11 -9.16
N HIS A 52 10.35 -14.14 -8.09
CA HIS A 52 11.79 -14.44 -8.14
C HIS A 52 12.15 -15.38 -6.98
N PRO A 53 13.25 -16.16 -7.08
CA PRO A 53 13.65 -17.07 -6.01
C PRO A 53 13.90 -16.32 -4.69
N CYS A 54 13.65 -17.00 -3.56
CA CYS A 54 13.89 -16.44 -2.24
C CYS A 54 15.36 -16.07 -2.07
N LYS A 55 15.63 -14.91 -1.46
CA LYS A 55 17.01 -14.45 -1.20
C LYS A 55 17.71 -15.31 -0.15
N VAL A 56 16.95 -15.81 0.81
CA VAL A 56 17.42 -16.70 1.88
C VAL A 56 16.76 -18.06 1.68
N ARG A 57 17.57 -19.12 1.71
CA ARG A 57 17.09 -20.50 1.52
C ARG A 57 16.12 -20.96 2.62
N SER A 58 16.18 -20.37 3.81
CA SER A 58 15.26 -20.69 4.91
C SER A 58 13.82 -20.28 4.63
N ASP A 59 13.62 -19.27 3.78
CA ASP A 59 12.31 -18.69 3.48
C ASP A 59 11.68 -19.37 2.25
N GLU A 60 12.42 -20.28 1.60
CA GLU A 60 11.94 -21.06 0.48
C GLU A 60 11.06 -22.19 1.00
N SER A 61 9.77 -22.09 0.70
CA SER A 61 8.79 -23.14 0.98
C SER A 61 8.08 -23.52 -0.31
N PRO A 62 8.00 -24.81 -0.66
CA PRO A 62 7.47 -25.24 -1.96
C PRO A 62 5.96 -24.99 -2.10
N GLU A 63 5.25 -24.85 -0.98
CA GLU A 63 3.79 -24.71 -0.96
C GLU A 63 3.31 -23.27 -0.71
N GLN A 64 4.22 -22.34 -0.38
CA GLN A 64 3.83 -20.98 0.02
C GLN A 64 4.62 -19.92 -0.71
N VAL A 65 3.96 -18.78 -0.91
CA VAL A 65 4.58 -17.59 -1.47
C VAL A 65 5.02 -16.70 -0.32
N TYR A 66 6.32 -16.40 -0.27
CA TYR A 66 6.87 -15.44 0.69
C TYR A 66 6.78 -14.02 0.12
N VAL A 67 6.05 -13.15 0.82
CA VAL A 67 5.87 -11.75 0.42
C VAL A 67 6.49 -10.85 1.48
N THR A 68 7.33 -9.93 1.03
CA THR A 68 7.89 -8.86 1.88
C THR A 68 7.41 -7.51 1.39
N CYS A 69 6.96 -6.66 2.31
CA CYS A 69 6.56 -5.29 2.04
C CYS A 69 7.49 -4.34 2.79
N ARG A 70 7.92 -3.28 2.10
CA ARG A 70 8.58 -2.15 2.76
C ARG A 70 7.72 -0.92 2.63
N TYR A 71 7.16 -0.48 3.74
CA TYR A 71 6.45 0.78 3.81
C TYR A 71 7.44 1.91 4.10
N ASN A 72 7.43 2.95 3.25
CA ASN A 72 8.24 4.14 3.45
C ASN A 72 7.36 5.40 3.41
N ARG A 73 7.52 6.28 4.40
CA ARG A 73 6.88 7.59 4.42
C ARG A 73 7.93 8.70 4.16
N PRO A 74 7.91 9.33 2.97
CA PRO A 74 8.84 10.41 2.68
C PRO A 74 8.76 11.57 3.68
N PRO A 75 9.88 12.22 4.03
CA PRO A 75 9.95 13.22 5.10
C PRO A 75 9.16 14.50 4.80
N PHE A 76 8.81 14.74 3.53
CA PHE A 76 8.06 15.90 3.07
C PHE A 76 6.54 15.69 3.04
N THR A 77 6.03 14.55 3.51
CA THR A 77 4.59 14.23 3.47
C THR A 77 3.77 14.92 4.56
N SER A 78 4.39 15.38 5.66
CA SER A 78 3.67 15.99 6.78
C SER A 78 3.22 17.43 6.48
N THR A 79 1.95 17.73 6.69
CA THR A 79 1.40 19.09 6.59
C THR A 79 1.84 20.00 7.74
N SER A 80 2.35 19.45 8.84
CA SER A 80 2.81 20.22 10.01
C SER A 80 4.13 20.98 9.81
N GLY A 81 4.78 20.87 8.64
CA GLY A 81 6.09 21.46 8.38
C GLY A 81 7.28 20.70 9.00
N ASN A 82 7.02 19.81 9.97
CA ASN A 82 8.05 18.97 10.58
C ASN A 82 8.47 17.84 9.63
N ARG A 83 9.72 17.91 9.15
CA ARG A 83 10.33 16.88 8.32
C ARG A 83 10.93 15.79 9.22
N GLN A 84 10.22 14.68 9.35
CA GLN A 84 10.71 13.53 10.09
C GLN A 84 11.31 12.52 9.12
N LYS A 85 12.60 12.22 9.29
CA LYS A 85 13.26 11.16 8.53
C LYS A 85 12.84 9.83 9.13
N GLN A 86 12.38 8.91 8.30
CA GLN A 86 12.08 7.57 8.76
C GLN A 86 13.36 6.84 9.14
N THR A 87 13.38 6.29 10.35
CA THR A 87 14.44 5.45 10.87
C THR A 87 14.02 3.99 10.77
N SER A 88 14.98 3.06 10.81
CA SER A 88 14.69 1.62 10.86
C SER A 88 13.91 1.21 12.12
N SER A 89 13.94 2.03 13.16
CA SER A 89 13.21 1.84 14.42
C SER A 89 11.77 2.39 14.42
N ASP A 90 11.28 2.89 13.28
CA ASP A 90 9.93 3.43 13.18
C ASP A 90 8.88 2.31 13.26
N ARG A 91 8.30 2.13 14.45
CA ARG A 91 7.32 1.07 14.73
C ARG A 91 6.05 1.20 13.89
N VAL A 92 5.62 2.43 13.64
CA VAL A 92 4.42 2.70 12.84
C VAL A 92 4.62 2.18 11.41
N ALA A 93 5.81 2.38 10.86
CA ALA A 93 6.16 1.87 9.54
C ALA A 93 6.16 0.34 9.50
N ALA A 94 6.73 -0.29 10.53
CA ALA A 94 6.79 -1.74 10.66
C ALA A 94 5.39 -2.37 10.76
N GLU A 95 4.48 -1.75 11.51
CA GLU A 95 3.09 -2.21 11.61
C GLU A 95 2.36 -2.14 10.26
N TYR A 96 2.56 -1.06 9.50
CA TYR A 96 2.00 -0.94 8.16
C TYR A 96 2.55 -2.00 7.21
N SER A 97 3.86 -2.25 7.20
CA SER A 97 4.43 -3.30 6.34
C SER A 97 3.89 -4.68 6.69
N ILE A 98 3.81 -5.03 7.97
CA ILE A 98 3.30 -6.32 8.43
C ILE A 98 1.83 -6.49 8.00
N THR A 99 1.01 -5.44 8.17
CA THR A 99 -0.41 -5.49 7.77
C THR A 99 -0.56 -5.74 6.27
N ILE A 100 0.28 -5.11 5.45
CA ILE A 100 0.25 -5.28 4.00
C ILE A 100 0.75 -6.68 3.61
N GLU A 101 1.81 -7.19 4.24
CA GLU A 101 2.33 -8.55 4.00
C GLU A 101 1.26 -9.61 4.30
N VAL A 102 0.59 -9.51 5.45
CA VAL A 102 -0.48 -10.45 5.82
C VAL A 102 -1.66 -10.34 4.84
N GLY A 103 -2.09 -9.13 4.49
CA GLY A 103 -3.19 -8.95 3.54
C GLY A 103 -2.89 -9.51 2.14
N THR A 104 -1.66 -9.30 1.65
CA THR A 104 -1.25 -9.74 0.30
C THR A 104 -0.94 -11.23 0.21
N SER A 105 -0.36 -11.83 1.25
CA SER A 105 -0.12 -13.27 1.32
C SER A 105 -1.42 -14.07 1.29
N ILE A 106 -2.45 -13.63 2.02
CA ILE A 106 -3.79 -14.26 1.96
C ILE A 106 -4.35 -14.21 0.53
N LEU A 107 -4.25 -13.05 -0.13
CA LEU A 107 -4.74 -12.91 -1.50
C LEU A 107 -3.99 -13.81 -2.49
N ALA A 108 -2.66 -13.93 -2.34
CA ALA A 108 -1.84 -14.79 -3.18
C ALA A 108 -2.20 -16.27 -3.03
N ILE A 109 -2.47 -16.73 -1.80
CA ILE A 109 -2.92 -18.11 -1.53
C ILE A 109 -4.29 -18.35 -2.18
N LEU A 110 -5.22 -17.40 -2.04
CA LEU A 110 -6.56 -17.54 -2.65
C LEU A 110 -6.51 -17.58 -4.18
N LEU A 111 -5.64 -16.76 -4.80
CA LEU A 111 -5.44 -16.79 -6.25
C LEU A 111 -4.85 -18.13 -6.70
N ASN A 112 -3.85 -18.65 -6.01
CA ASN A 112 -3.27 -19.97 -6.31
C ASN A 112 -4.26 -21.12 -6.11
N ALA A 113 -5.11 -21.05 -5.09
CA ALA A 113 -6.16 -22.06 -4.87
C ALA A 113 -7.20 -22.05 -6.00
N SER A 114 -7.51 -20.88 -6.55
CA SER A 114 -8.45 -20.75 -7.66
C SER A 114 -7.88 -21.25 -8.99
N SER A 115 -6.57 -21.13 -9.24
CA SER A 115 -5.94 -21.67 -10.46
C SER A 115 -5.82 -23.19 -10.42
N GLN A 116 -5.62 -23.81 -9.25
CA GLN A 116 -5.55 -25.28 -9.11
C GLN A 116 -6.89 -26.00 -9.34
N GLN A 117 -8.01 -25.28 -9.41
CA GLN A 117 -9.35 -25.86 -9.66
C GLN A 117 -9.73 -25.92 -11.15
N PHE A 118 -8.93 -25.31 -12.04
CA PHE A 118 -9.19 -25.27 -13.48
C PHE A 118 -8.21 -26.11 -14.31
N ASP A 119 -7.36 -26.91 -13.67
CA ASP A 119 -6.49 -27.91 -14.29
C ASP A 119 -7.04 -29.34 -14.12
#